data_AF-A0A6C0GG96-F1
#
_entry.id   AF-A0A6C0GG96-F1
#
_cell.length_a   1.000
_cell.length_b   1.000
_cell.length_c   1.000
_cell.angle_alpha   90.00
_cell.angle_beta   90.00
_cell.angle_gamma   90.00
#
_symmetry.space_group_name_H-M   'P 1'
#
loop_
_entity.id
_entity.type
_entity.pdbx_description
1 polymer ?
#
loop_
_entity_poly.entity_id
_entity_poly.type
_entity_poly.pdbx_seq_one_letter_code
_entity_poly.pdbx_strand_id
1 'polypeptide(L)' 'MKQTASIPPKKILPTDRQLLINLKLRYNSIADKINSAQPSETERERLLDQLTLFKRQIETQLY' A
#
# COMPACT_ATOMS: atom_id res chain seq x y z
N MET A 1 -24.88 14.30 32.79
CA MET A 1 -23.65 13.95 32.05
C MET A 1 -24.07 13.04 30.88
N LYS A 2 -23.94 13.49 29.63
CA LYS A 2 -24.33 12.69 28.45
C LYS A 2 -23.14 11.82 28.03
N GLN A 3 -23.33 10.50 28.04
CA GLN A 3 -22.34 9.54 27.53
C GLN A 3 -22.22 9.69 26.02
N THR A 4 -21.06 10.13 25.54
CA THR A 4 -20.70 10.05 24.11
C THR A 4 -20.47 8.59 23.77
N ALA A 5 -21.41 7.97 23.05
CA ALA A 5 -21.22 6.64 22.50
C ALA A 5 -20.00 6.67 21.56
N SER A 6 -18.93 6.01 21.97
CA SER A 6 -17.76 5.75 21.13
C SER A 6 -18.20 4.76 20.05
N ILE A 7 -18.56 5.28 18.88
CA ILE A 7 -18.87 4.45 17.71
C ILE A 7 -17.54 3.83 17.26
N PRO A 8 -17.38 2.50 17.28
CA PRO A 8 -16.16 1.88 16.80
C PRO A 8 -15.98 2.24 15.32
N PRO A 9 -14.75 2.60 14.87
CA PRO A 9 -14.52 2.95 13.48
C PRO A 9 -14.94 1.76 12.61
N LYS A 10 -15.95 1.98 11.75
CA LYS A 10 -16.34 0.98 10.75
C LYS A 10 -15.11 0.68 9.90
N LYS A 11 -14.62 -0.55 9.98
CA LYS A 11 -13.54 -1.06 9.14
C LYS A 11 -14.12 -1.21 7.73
N ILE A 12 -14.00 -0.15 6.92
CA ILE A 12 -14.45 -0.19 5.53
C ILE A 12 -13.49 -1.10 4.77
N LEU A 13 -13.99 -2.26 4.36
CA LEU A 13 -13.24 -3.14 3.46
C LEU A 13 -13.23 -2.48 2.08
N PRO A 14 -12.04 -2.29 1.46
CA PRO A 14 -11.99 -1.76 0.11
C PRO A 14 -12.67 -2.74 -0.85
N THR A 15 -13.47 -2.23 -1.76
CA THR A 15 -13.93 -3.00 -2.94
C THR A 15 -12.71 -3.41 -3.77
N ASP A 16 -12.83 -4.43 -4.63
CA ASP A 16 -11.71 -4.92 -5.45
C ASP A 16 -11.06 -3.79 -6.29
N ARG A 17 -11.88 -2.86 -6.80
CA ARG A 17 -11.38 -1.65 -7.49
C ARG A 17 -10.60 -0.72 -6.56
N GLN A 18 -11.10 -0.48 -5.35
CA GLN A 18 -10.42 0.37 -4.38
C GLN A 18 -9.12 -0.29 -3.88
N LEU A 19 -9.12 -1.62 -3.72
CA LEU A 19 -7.95 -2.40 -3.37
C LEU A 19 -6.87 -2.26 -4.45
N LEU A 20 -7.24 -2.43 -5.72
CA LEU A 20 -6.32 -2.27 -6.85
C LEU A 20 -5.72 -0.85 -6.91
N ILE A 21 -6.54 0.19 -6.69
CA ILE A 21 -6.06 1.57 -6.61
C ILE A 21 -5.06 1.74 -5.47
N ASN A 22 -5.39 1.23 -4.28
CA ASN A 22 -4.52 1.32 -3.11
C ASN A 22 -3.17 0.59 -3.34
N LEU A 23 -3.19 -0.56 -4.00
CA LEU A 23 -1.97 -1.31 -4.36
C LEU A 23 -1.10 -0.51 -5.34
N LYS A 24 -1.70 0.07 -6.40
CA LYS A 24 -0.96 0.91 -7.37
C LYS A 24 -0.35 2.17 -6.72
N LEU A 25 -1.08 2.82 -5.82
CA LEU A 25 -0.56 3.97 -5.07
C LEU A 25 0.64 3.61 -4.19
N ARG A 26 0.57 2.45 -3.52
CA ARG A 26 1.70 1.95 -2.70
C ARG A 26 2.90 1.59 -3.56
N TYR A 27 2.68 0.94 -4.70
CA TYR A 27 3.74 0.65 -5.66
C TYR A 27 4.46 1.92 -6.12
N ASN A 28 3.70 2.94 -6.54
CA ASN A 28 4.29 4.22 -6.97
C ASN A 28 5.06 4.91 -5.84
N SER A 29 4.52 4.94 -4.63
CA SER A 29 5.22 5.54 -3.49
C SER A 29 6.56 4.87 -3.18
N ILE A 30 6.67 3.55 -3.34
CA ILE A 30 7.95 2.86 -3.17
C ILE A 30 8.91 3.15 -4.32
N ALA A 31 8.41 3.16 -5.56
CA ALA A 31 9.21 3.51 -6.72
C ALA A 31 9.81 4.92 -6.58
N ASP A 32 9.01 5.88 -6.11
CA ASP A 32 9.46 7.23 -5.81
C ASP A 32 10.54 7.24 -4.73
N LYS A 33 10.36 6.51 -3.62
CA LYS A 33 11.38 6.41 -2.56
C LYS A 33 12.71 5.88 -3.08
N ILE A 34 12.70 4.87 -3.95
CA ILE A 34 13.92 4.33 -4.56
C ILE A 34 14.62 5.40 -5.41
N ASN A 35 13.84 6.16 -6.19
CA ASN A 35 14.37 7.14 -7.13
C ASN A 35 14.79 8.46 -6.46
N SER A 36 14.11 8.87 -5.38
CA SER A 36 14.26 10.21 -4.80
C SER A 36 15.07 10.26 -3.51
N ALA A 37 15.13 9.17 -2.74
CA ALA A 37 15.63 9.21 -1.35
C ALA A 37 17.09 8.74 -1.18
N GLN A 38 17.79 8.37 -2.27
CA GLN A 38 19.10 7.70 -2.21
C GLN A 38 19.19 6.66 -1.08
N PRO A 39 18.27 5.67 -1.05
CA PRO A 39 18.27 4.67 0.02
C PRO A 39 19.59 3.91 0.04
N SER A 40 19.99 3.47 1.24
CA SER A 40 21.13 2.56 1.39
C SER A 40 20.93 1.29 0.55
N GLU A 41 22.01 0.58 0.20
CA GLU A 41 21.93 -0.62 -0.64
C GLU A 41 20.96 -1.67 -0.07
N THR A 42 21.04 -1.96 1.23
CA THR A 42 20.14 -2.89 1.94
C THR A 42 18.69 -2.39 1.94
N GLU A 43 18.46 -1.09 2.08
CA GLU A 43 17.11 -0.52 2.02
C GLU A 43 16.55 -0.58 0.59
N ARG A 44 17.39 -0.31 -0.41
CA ARG A 44 17.03 -0.42 -1.82
C ARG A 44 16.60 -1.84 -2.18
N GLU A 45 17.36 -2.86 -1.75
CA GLU A 45 16.98 -4.26 -1.94
C GLU A 45 15.61 -4.58 -1.33
N ARG A 46 15.37 -4.16 -0.07
CA ARG A 46 14.07 -4.34 0.58
C ARG A 46 12.92 -3.64 -0.16
N LEU A 47 13.16 -2.43 -0.65
CA LEU A 47 12.16 -1.68 -1.42
C LEU A 47 11.87 -2.35 -2.77
N LEU A 48 12.88 -2.92 -3.43
CA LEU A 48 12.72 -3.70 -4.67
C LEU A 48 11.93 -5.00 -4.43
N ASP A 49 12.18 -5.70 -3.33
CA ASP A 49 11.38 -6.86 -2.92
C ASP A 49 9.91 -6.48 -2.70
N GLN A 50 9.67 -5.36 -2.01
CA GLN A 50 8.31 -4.84 -1.80
C GLN A 50 7.62 -4.48 -3.12
N LEU A 51 8.32 -3.87 -4.08
CA LEU A 51 7.78 -3.60 -5.42
C LEU A 51 7.38 -4.88 -6.15
N THR A 52 8.22 -5.91 -6.06
CA THR A 52 7.95 -7.22 -6.69
C THR A 52 6.70 -7.86 -6.11
N LEU A 53 6.53 -7.76 -4.78
CA LEU A 53 5.37 -8.28 -4.07
C LEU A 53 4.09 -7.53 -4.47
N PHE A 54 4.12 -6.19 -4.50
CA PHE A 54 2.97 -5.39 -4.93
C PHE A 54 2.64 -5.59 -6.41
N LYS A 55 3.64 -5.75 -7.28
CA LYS A 55 3.42 -6.05 -8.70
C LYS A 55 2.64 -7.36 -8.87
N ARG A 56 3.06 -8.43 -8.17
CA ARG A 56 2.35 -9.72 -8.20
C ARG A 56 0.91 -9.57 -7.69
N GLN A 57 0.72 -8.86 -6.58
CA GLN A 57 -0.62 -8.62 -6.03
C GLN A 57 -1.53 -7.84 -7.01
N ILE A 58 -0.98 -6.86 -7.72
CA ILE A 58 -1.70 -6.11 -8.75
C ILE A 58 -2.08 -7.04 -9.91
N GLU A 59 -1.14 -7.87 -10.39
CA GLU A 59 -1.40 -8.84 -11.46
C GLU A 59 -2.51 -9.84 -11.06
N THR A 60 -2.47 -10.38 -9.83
CA THR A 60 -3.53 -11.27 -9.31
C THR A 60 -4.90 -10.60 -9.19
N GLN A 61 -4.97 -9.27 -9.08
CA GLN A 61 -6.25 -8.55 -9.03
C GLN A 61 -6.76 -8.17 -10.43
N LEU A 62 -5.94 -8.31 -11.47
CA LEU A 62 -6.28 -8.01 -12.86
C LEU A 62 -6.73 -9.24 -13.66
N TYR A 63 -6.31 -10.45 -13.25
CA TYR A 63 -6.59 -11.73 -13.90
C TYR A 63 -7.33 -12.66 -12.95
#